data_AF-A0A7C4TR29-F1
#
_entry.id   AF-A0A7C4TR29-F1
#
_cell.length_a   1.000
_cell.length_b   1.000
_cell.length_c   1.000
_cell.angle_alpha   90.00
_cell.angle_beta   90.00
_cell.angle_gamma   90.00
#
_symmetry.space_group_name_H-M   'P 1'
#
loop_
_entity.id
_entity.type
_entity.pdbx_description
1 polymer ?
#
loop_
_entity_poly.entity_id
_entity_poly.type
_entity_poly.pdbx_seq_one_letter_code
_entity_poly.pdbx_strand_id
1 'polypeptide(L)'
;MIVIKPKKYFEVCIEAELTPELATKSLEDVKKFRVYYGNRVVELGELFEVEKIGEEKKLVLEGDFSRVKWIGARMVDGEIVVKGSVGANCGAFMKGGRIVIEGNADDWLGIEMAGGEIIVKGNAANLVGCAYYGDAVGMTAGKIIIEGNAGNYIGEKMNGGEIIIKGNAGDFVGTEMRAGVIEIHGSCGFVGGDMRGGEIRIKGSFDLLPSFRKTEKGWVGDVNVKGEGIIKSL
;
A
#
# COMPACT_ATOMS: atom_id res chain seq x y z
N MET A 1 -16.05 -11.54 13.12
CA MET A 1 -15.92 -11.40 11.68
C MET A 1 -17.17 -10.78 11.06
N ILE A 2 -16.98 -9.78 10.20
CA ILE A 2 -18.02 -9.22 9.32
C ILE A 2 -17.67 -9.50 7.86
N VAL A 3 -18.68 -9.84 7.07
CA VAL A 3 -18.61 -9.97 5.62
C VAL A 3 -19.35 -8.81 4.98
N ILE A 4 -18.73 -8.16 4.00
CA ILE A 4 -19.29 -7.03 3.24
C ILE A 4 -19.25 -7.37 1.76
N LYS A 5 -20.37 -7.21 1.05
CA LYS A 5 -20.48 -7.48 -0.39
C LYS A 5 -21.12 -6.31 -1.13
N PRO A 6 -20.57 -5.85 -2.27
CA PRO A 6 -21.22 -4.84 -3.09
C PRO A 6 -22.59 -5.32 -3.59
N LYS A 7 -23.64 -4.52 -3.43
CA LYS A 7 -24.98 -4.85 -3.99
C LYS A 7 -25.04 -4.71 -5.51
N LYS A 8 -24.09 -3.98 -6.09
CA LYS A 8 -24.03 -3.64 -7.51
C LYS A 8 -22.63 -3.17 -7.87
N TYR A 9 -22.39 -3.02 -9.17
CA TYR A 9 -21.25 -2.28 -9.68
C TYR A 9 -21.39 -0.78 -9.38
N PHE A 10 -20.26 -0.10 -9.09
CA PHE A 10 -20.22 1.32 -8.77
C PHE A 10 -19.51 2.12 -9.86
N GLU A 11 -20.25 2.96 -10.56
CA GLU A 11 -19.68 3.86 -11.57
C GLU A 11 -18.87 4.99 -10.94
N VAL A 12 -19.26 5.46 -9.75
CA VAL A 12 -18.58 6.52 -9.00
C VAL A 12 -17.76 5.91 -7.86
N CYS A 13 -16.64 6.53 -7.48
CA CYS A 13 -15.86 6.06 -6.35
C CYS A 13 -16.62 6.20 -5.02
N ILE A 14 -16.32 5.28 -4.12
CA ILE A 14 -16.72 5.30 -2.72
C ILE A 14 -15.48 5.62 -1.90
N GLU A 15 -15.59 6.56 -0.96
CA GLU A 15 -14.57 6.76 0.07
C GLU A 15 -15.10 6.21 1.38
N ALA A 16 -14.44 5.15 1.88
CA ALA A 16 -14.87 4.43 3.06
C ALA A 16 -13.67 3.89 3.84
N GLU A 17 -13.44 4.42 5.04
CA GLU A 17 -12.43 3.92 5.98
C GLU A 17 -12.88 2.61 6.66
N LEU A 18 -13.04 1.55 5.85
CA LEU A 18 -13.46 0.23 6.33
C LEU A 18 -12.31 -0.44 7.08
N THR A 19 -12.44 -0.57 8.41
CA THR A 19 -11.42 -1.20 9.27
C THR A 19 -12.01 -2.35 10.09
N PRO A 20 -11.18 -3.27 10.62
CA PRO A 20 -11.63 -4.36 11.50
C PRO A 20 -12.39 -3.91 12.75
N GLU A 21 -12.32 -2.63 13.12
CA GLU A 21 -13.13 -2.06 14.19
C GLU A 21 -14.63 -2.18 13.92
N LEU A 22 -15.07 -2.23 12.67
CA LEU A 22 -16.49 -2.49 12.37
C LEU A 22 -16.97 -3.82 12.94
N ALA A 23 -16.10 -4.83 13.03
CA ALA A 23 -16.46 -6.14 13.57
C ALA A 23 -16.79 -6.15 15.07
N THR A 24 -16.36 -5.12 15.82
CA THR A 24 -16.64 -4.96 17.25
C THR A 24 -18.03 -4.34 17.51
N LYS A 25 -18.66 -3.78 16.47
CA LYS A 25 -19.94 -3.08 16.56
C LYS A 25 -21.13 -4.01 16.32
N SER A 26 -22.33 -3.52 16.65
CA SER A 26 -23.56 -4.21 16.28
C SER A 26 -23.76 -4.19 14.76
N LEU A 27 -24.45 -5.19 14.20
CA LEU A 27 -24.72 -5.23 12.77
C LEU A 27 -25.50 -3.98 12.29
N GLU A 28 -26.39 -3.46 13.12
CA GLU A 28 -27.16 -2.26 12.80
C GLU A 28 -26.27 -1.01 12.74
N ASP A 29 -25.33 -0.85 13.68
CA ASP A 29 -24.37 0.25 13.67
C ASP A 29 -23.42 0.19 12.48
N VAL A 30 -23.02 -1.02 12.07
CA VAL A 30 -22.18 -1.20 10.89
C VAL A 30 -22.93 -0.81 9.62
N LYS A 31 -24.21 -1.18 9.50
CA LYS A 31 -25.04 -0.77 8.36
C LYS A 31 -25.19 0.74 8.29
N LYS A 32 -25.29 1.43 9.44
CA LYS A 32 -25.37 2.90 9.53
C LYS A 32 -24.02 3.63 9.40
N PHE A 33 -22.92 2.91 9.23
CA PHE A 33 -21.60 3.52 9.04
C PHE A 33 -21.62 4.45 7.83
N ARG A 34 -21.25 5.71 8.02
CA ARG A 34 -21.34 6.74 6.96
C ARG A 34 -20.16 6.63 6.01
N VAL A 35 -20.46 6.60 4.72
CA VAL A 35 -19.47 6.58 3.63
C VAL A 35 -19.80 7.65 2.60
N TYR A 36 -18.82 8.05 1.80
CA TYR A 36 -19.07 8.95 0.68
C TYR A 36 -19.23 8.15 -0.61
N TYR A 37 -20.28 8.43 -1.38
CA TYR A 37 -20.44 7.97 -2.75
C TYR A 37 -20.47 9.17 -3.68
N GLY A 38 -19.33 9.47 -4.30
CA GLY A 38 -19.09 10.77 -4.91
C GLY A 38 -19.22 11.90 -3.88
N ASN A 39 -20.08 12.87 -4.16
CA ASN A 39 -20.29 14.04 -3.29
C ASN A 39 -21.40 13.84 -2.24
N ARG A 40 -21.95 12.64 -2.09
CA ARG A 40 -23.06 12.35 -1.16
C ARG A 40 -22.59 11.49 0.00
N VAL A 41 -23.11 11.76 1.18
CA VAL A 41 -22.94 10.88 2.34
C VAL A 41 -24.13 9.92 2.40
N VAL A 42 -23.85 8.63 2.44
CA VAL A 42 -24.85 7.55 2.53
C VAL A 42 -24.44 6.56 3.62
N GLU A 43 -25.36 5.69 4.03
CA GLU A 43 -25.07 4.59 4.94
C GLU A 43 -24.45 3.40 4.19
N LEU A 44 -23.53 2.68 4.83
CA LEU A 44 -22.85 1.52 4.27
C LEU A 44 -23.86 0.46 3.79
N GLY A 45 -24.92 0.24 4.57
CA GLY A 45 -25.99 -0.71 4.28
C GLY A 45 -26.82 -0.35 3.05
N GLU A 46 -26.76 0.88 2.54
CA GLU A 46 -27.39 1.24 1.26
C GLU A 46 -26.62 0.66 0.07
N LEU A 47 -25.28 0.65 0.16
CA LEU A 47 -24.39 0.26 -0.92
C LEU A 47 -23.98 -1.23 -0.86
N PHE A 48 -23.89 -1.78 0.36
CA PHE A 48 -23.36 -3.11 0.60
C PHE A 48 -24.32 -4.00 1.37
N GLU A 49 -24.30 -5.30 1.06
CA GLU A 49 -24.80 -6.34 1.95
C GLU A 49 -23.77 -6.52 3.07
N VAL A 50 -24.25 -6.61 4.31
CA VAL A 50 -23.41 -6.74 5.50
C VAL A 50 -23.95 -7.86 6.36
N GLU A 51 -23.07 -8.79 6.72
CA GLU A 51 -23.37 -9.93 7.57
C GLU A 51 -22.34 -10.03 8.69
N LYS A 52 -22.78 -10.27 9.92
CA LYS A 52 -21.91 -10.60 11.05
C LYS A 52 -21.98 -12.11 11.27
N ILE A 53 -20.85 -12.79 11.08
CA ILE A 53 -20.77 -14.26 11.07
C ILE A 53 -19.78 -14.82 12.11
N GLY A 54 -19.17 -13.95 12.92
CA GLY A 54 -18.30 -14.34 14.02
C GLY A 54 -17.93 -13.15 14.90
N GLU A 55 -17.12 -13.40 15.93
CA GLU A 55 -16.69 -12.37 16.90
C GLU A 55 -15.25 -11.88 16.70
N GLU A 56 -14.49 -12.45 15.76
CA GLU A 56 -13.12 -12.01 15.48
C GLU A 56 -13.09 -10.57 14.94
N LYS A 57 -12.03 -9.84 15.27
CA LYS A 57 -11.75 -8.51 14.71
C LYS A 57 -11.24 -8.62 13.28
N LYS A 58 -12.15 -9.03 12.38
CA LYS A 58 -11.87 -9.38 11.00
C LYS A 58 -12.96 -8.88 10.05
N LEU A 59 -12.55 -8.24 8.95
CA LEU A 59 -13.41 -7.95 7.82
C LEU A 59 -13.06 -8.85 6.64
N VAL A 60 -14.10 -9.37 5.99
CA VAL A 60 -14.01 -10.05 4.70
C VAL A 60 -14.80 -9.24 3.68
N LEU A 61 -14.12 -8.75 2.66
CA LEU A 61 -14.70 -7.98 1.57
C LEU A 61 -14.83 -8.92 0.37
N GLU A 62 -16.06 -9.37 0.05
CA GLU A 62 -16.29 -10.30 -1.06
C GLU A 62 -16.84 -9.57 -2.28
N GLY A 63 -16.15 -9.69 -3.42
CA GLY A 63 -16.48 -9.00 -4.66
C GLY A 63 -15.44 -7.95 -5.03
N ASP A 64 -15.78 -7.11 -6.01
CA ASP A 64 -14.86 -6.08 -6.49
C ASP A 64 -14.97 -4.79 -5.66
N PHE A 65 -13.89 -4.44 -4.97
CA PHE A 65 -13.74 -3.20 -4.21
C PHE A 65 -12.79 -2.21 -4.90
N SER A 66 -12.50 -2.39 -6.20
CA SER A 66 -11.65 -1.49 -7.02
C SER A 66 -12.13 -0.03 -7.01
N ARG A 67 -13.41 0.21 -6.73
CA ARG A 67 -14.02 1.55 -6.63
C ARG A 67 -14.16 2.06 -5.19
N VAL A 68 -13.68 1.32 -4.20
CA VAL A 68 -13.75 1.66 -2.78
C VAL A 68 -12.34 2.03 -2.29
N LYS A 69 -12.16 3.31 -1.96
CA LYS A 69 -10.92 3.87 -1.47
C LYS A 69 -10.84 3.81 0.06
N TRP A 70 -9.63 3.93 0.58
CA TRP A 70 -9.33 4.06 2.03
C TRP A 70 -9.62 2.81 2.88
N ILE A 71 -9.75 1.64 2.26
CA ILE A 71 -9.89 0.37 3.00
C ILE A 71 -8.69 0.18 3.93
N GLY A 72 -8.93 -0.14 5.21
CA GLY A 72 -7.89 -0.34 6.20
C GLY A 72 -7.10 0.91 6.59
N ALA A 73 -7.54 2.10 6.18
CA ALA A 73 -6.89 3.33 6.57
C ALA A 73 -6.82 3.45 8.12
N ARG A 74 -5.64 3.78 8.64
CA ARG A 74 -5.37 4.01 10.08
C ARG A 74 -5.64 2.82 11.00
N MET A 75 -5.84 1.61 10.47
CA MET A 75 -6.05 0.44 11.32
C MET A 75 -4.81 0.14 12.18
N VAL A 76 -5.04 -0.33 13.41
CA VAL A 76 -4.00 -0.59 14.41
C VAL A 76 -3.82 -2.08 14.72
N ASP A 77 -4.83 -2.89 14.46
CA ASP A 77 -4.89 -4.32 14.72
C ASP A 77 -5.98 -4.98 13.86
N GLY A 78 -6.19 -6.29 14.04
CA GLY A 78 -7.19 -7.06 13.31
C GLY A 78 -6.76 -7.40 11.87
N GLU A 79 -7.70 -7.97 11.12
CA GLU A 79 -7.44 -8.48 9.77
C GLU A 79 -8.49 -8.01 8.75
N ILE A 80 -8.06 -7.63 7.55
CA ILE A 80 -8.92 -7.45 6.37
C ILE A 80 -8.51 -8.47 5.32
N VAL A 81 -9.49 -9.19 4.77
CA VAL A 81 -9.31 -10.06 3.60
C VAL A 81 -10.21 -9.56 2.48
N VAL A 82 -9.64 -9.19 1.34
CA VAL A 82 -10.36 -8.76 0.15
C VAL A 82 -10.31 -9.86 -0.91
N LYS A 83 -11.45 -10.49 -1.17
CA LYS A 83 -11.62 -11.49 -2.24
C LYS A 83 -11.92 -10.80 -3.57
N GLY A 84 -10.98 -9.96 -3.99
CA GLY A 84 -11.11 -9.07 -5.15
C GLY A 84 -10.05 -7.97 -5.13
N SER A 85 -10.25 -6.95 -5.96
CA SER A 85 -9.36 -5.78 -6.03
C SER A 85 -9.79 -4.67 -5.08
N VAL A 86 -8.89 -3.76 -4.73
CA VAL A 86 -9.15 -2.57 -3.90
C VAL A 86 -8.83 -1.29 -4.65
N GLY A 87 -9.56 -0.22 -4.34
CA GLY A 87 -9.27 1.12 -4.82
C GLY A 87 -8.10 1.78 -4.08
N ALA A 88 -7.87 3.05 -4.40
CA ALA A 88 -6.72 3.80 -3.92
C ALA A 88 -6.68 3.94 -2.39
N ASN A 89 -5.48 4.22 -1.86
CA ASN A 89 -5.24 4.49 -0.44
C ASN A 89 -5.53 3.31 0.51
N CYS A 90 -5.56 2.08 0.01
CA CYS A 90 -5.71 0.91 0.87
C CYS A 90 -4.53 0.82 1.86
N GLY A 91 -4.81 0.67 3.15
CA GLY A 91 -3.81 0.63 4.22
C GLY A 91 -3.10 1.97 4.48
N ALA A 92 -3.66 3.09 4.00
CA ALA A 92 -3.09 4.41 4.27
C ALA A 92 -2.93 4.66 5.78
N PHE A 93 -1.75 5.09 6.20
CA PHE A 93 -1.43 5.39 7.61
C PHE A 93 -1.65 4.22 8.58
N MET A 94 -1.64 2.98 8.07
CA MET A 94 -1.80 1.77 8.88
C MET A 94 -0.67 1.66 9.92
N LYS A 95 -1.03 1.31 11.16
CA LYS A 95 -0.09 1.19 12.28
C LYS A 95 0.11 -0.25 12.74
N GLY A 96 -0.80 -1.16 12.36
CA GLY A 96 -0.73 -2.56 12.73
C GLY A 96 -1.90 -3.37 12.17
N GLY A 97 -1.90 -4.67 12.46
CA GLY A 97 -2.83 -5.62 11.86
C GLY A 97 -2.37 -6.12 10.49
N ARG A 98 -3.29 -6.70 9.74
CA ARG A 98 -2.98 -7.38 8.47
C ARG A 98 -4.04 -7.15 7.40
N ILE A 99 -3.62 -6.90 6.17
CA ILE A 99 -4.50 -6.80 4.99
C ILE A 99 -4.03 -7.81 3.93
N VAL A 100 -4.94 -8.63 3.43
CA VAL A 100 -4.70 -9.51 2.28
C VAL A 100 -5.65 -9.15 1.15
N ILE A 101 -5.11 -8.90 -0.02
CA ILE A 101 -5.85 -8.56 -1.24
C ILE A 101 -5.58 -9.66 -2.27
N GLU A 102 -6.63 -10.42 -2.63
CA GLU A 102 -6.54 -11.50 -3.61
C GLU A 102 -6.46 -10.98 -5.06
N GLY A 103 -6.93 -9.76 -5.31
CA GLY A 103 -6.84 -9.09 -6.61
C GLY A 103 -5.72 -8.05 -6.67
N ASN A 104 -5.99 -6.94 -7.36
CA ASN A 104 -5.06 -5.83 -7.53
C ASN A 104 -5.31 -4.72 -6.50
N ALA A 105 -4.29 -3.89 -6.27
CA ALA A 105 -4.37 -2.64 -5.53
C ALA A 105 -4.12 -1.44 -6.45
N ASP A 106 -4.90 -0.38 -6.28
CA ASP A 106 -4.73 0.88 -6.98
C ASP A 106 -3.63 1.75 -6.33
N ASP A 107 -3.52 3.02 -6.75
CA ASP A 107 -2.50 3.96 -6.29
C ASP A 107 -2.50 4.15 -4.75
N TRP A 108 -1.36 4.55 -4.20
CA TRP A 108 -1.20 4.90 -2.78
C TRP A 108 -1.44 3.76 -1.79
N LEU A 109 -1.18 2.51 -2.20
CA LEU A 109 -1.17 1.37 -1.29
C LEU A 109 -0.16 1.59 -0.15
N GLY A 110 -0.64 1.57 1.09
CA GLY A 110 0.21 1.70 2.28
C GLY A 110 0.91 3.05 2.40
N ILE A 111 0.35 4.12 1.80
CA ILE A 111 0.89 5.49 1.95
C ILE A 111 1.08 5.85 3.42
N GLU A 112 2.28 6.32 3.77
CA GLU A 112 2.67 6.65 5.15
C GLU A 112 2.38 5.56 6.20
N MET A 113 2.48 4.28 5.80
CA MET A 113 2.35 3.15 6.71
C MET A 113 3.44 3.19 7.81
N ALA A 114 3.02 2.92 9.05
CA ALA A 114 3.85 2.95 10.25
C ALA A 114 3.88 1.61 11.00
N GLY A 115 3.28 0.55 10.44
CA GLY A 115 3.32 -0.79 10.98
C GLY A 115 2.25 -1.71 10.38
N GLY A 116 2.35 -3.01 10.67
CA GLY A 116 1.46 -4.04 10.11
C GLY A 116 1.99 -4.71 8.84
N GLU A 117 1.15 -5.51 8.21
CA GLU A 117 1.47 -6.24 6.98
C GLU A 117 0.35 -6.09 5.92
N ILE A 118 0.73 -5.78 4.69
CA ILE A 118 -0.15 -5.78 3.52
C ILE A 118 0.38 -6.77 2.49
N ILE A 119 -0.48 -7.69 2.04
CA ILE A 119 -0.14 -8.66 0.98
C ILE A 119 -1.11 -8.49 -0.19
N VAL A 120 -0.56 -8.25 -1.38
CA VAL A 120 -1.31 -8.17 -2.65
C VAL A 120 -0.92 -9.37 -3.52
N LYS A 121 -1.91 -10.18 -3.90
CA LYS A 121 -1.72 -11.35 -4.78
C LYS A 121 -1.62 -10.97 -6.26
N GLY A 122 -2.27 -9.88 -6.66
CA GLY A 122 -2.14 -9.29 -7.99
C GLY A 122 -1.05 -8.22 -8.07
N ASN A 123 -1.33 -7.20 -8.86
CA ASN A 123 -0.46 -6.04 -9.06
C ASN A 123 -0.85 -4.88 -8.12
N ALA A 124 0.10 -3.99 -7.86
CA ALA A 124 -0.17 -2.66 -7.33
C ALA A 124 0.07 -1.60 -8.42
N ALA A 125 -0.66 -0.49 -8.37
CA ALA A 125 -0.40 0.65 -9.24
C ALA A 125 0.79 1.47 -8.71
N ASN A 126 0.71 2.81 -8.72
CA ASN A 126 1.82 3.68 -8.38
C ASN A 126 1.85 4.03 -6.89
N LEU A 127 2.94 4.67 -6.46
CA LEU A 127 3.02 5.39 -5.19
C LEU A 127 2.81 4.47 -3.96
N VAL A 128 3.25 3.21 -4.06
CA VAL A 128 3.21 2.25 -2.95
C VAL A 128 4.15 2.71 -1.85
N GLY A 129 3.67 2.84 -0.61
CA GLY A 129 4.49 3.21 0.55
C GLY A 129 5.11 4.61 0.51
N CYS A 130 4.58 5.52 -0.33
CA CYS A 130 5.12 6.87 -0.51
C CYS A 130 4.75 7.84 0.64
N ALA A 131 5.18 9.10 0.53
CA ALA A 131 4.63 10.21 1.31
C ALA A 131 3.35 10.77 0.68
N TYR A 132 2.49 11.37 1.50
CA TYR A 132 1.39 12.18 1.00
C TYR A 132 1.91 13.45 0.33
N TYR A 133 1.10 14.04 -0.56
CA TYR A 133 1.52 15.25 -1.27
C TYR A 133 1.76 16.41 -0.31
N GLY A 134 2.96 16.98 -0.40
CA GLY A 134 3.43 18.05 0.49
C GLY A 134 4.18 17.53 1.71
N ASP A 135 4.05 16.26 2.05
CA ASP A 135 4.72 15.67 3.19
C ASP A 135 6.15 15.24 2.86
N ALA A 136 6.99 15.29 3.90
CA ALA A 136 8.41 15.03 3.78
C ALA A 136 8.74 13.56 4.00
N VAL A 137 7.86 12.76 4.62
CA VAL A 137 8.16 11.40 5.10
C VAL A 137 7.05 10.45 4.68
N GLY A 138 7.42 9.37 3.98
CA GLY A 138 6.52 8.30 3.56
C GLY A 138 6.37 7.20 4.59
N MET A 139 6.33 5.94 4.11
CA MET A 139 6.30 4.76 4.97
C MET A 139 7.48 4.77 5.96
N THR A 140 7.21 4.51 7.24
CA THR A 140 8.19 4.52 8.34
C THR A 140 8.42 3.14 8.96
N ALA A 141 7.47 2.23 8.83
CA ALA A 141 7.56 0.85 9.31
C ALA A 141 6.46 -0.02 8.68
N GLY A 142 6.50 -1.33 8.96
CA GLY A 142 5.58 -2.31 8.38
C GLY A 142 6.16 -3.02 7.18
N LYS A 143 5.35 -3.91 6.59
CA LYS A 143 5.75 -4.75 5.46
C LYS A 143 4.67 -4.76 4.37
N ILE A 144 5.06 -4.48 3.13
CA ILE A 144 4.19 -4.59 1.96
C ILE A 144 4.78 -5.66 1.03
N ILE A 145 3.98 -6.66 0.66
CA ILE A 145 4.37 -7.73 -0.26
C ILE A 145 3.41 -7.71 -1.45
N ILE A 146 3.95 -7.58 -2.66
CA ILE A 146 3.21 -7.61 -3.92
C ILE A 146 3.71 -8.81 -4.72
N GLU A 147 2.82 -9.75 -5.03
CA GLU A 147 3.17 -10.96 -5.79
C GLU A 147 3.27 -10.71 -7.30
N GLY A 148 2.55 -9.71 -7.81
CA GLY A 148 2.66 -9.24 -9.19
C GLY A 148 3.66 -8.08 -9.35
N ASN A 149 3.32 -7.17 -10.26
CA ASN A 149 4.09 -5.97 -10.57
C ASN A 149 3.63 -4.76 -9.74
N ALA A 150 4.48 -3.74 -9.67
CA ALA A 150 4.16 -2.42 -9.13
C ALA A 150 4.44 -1.32 -10.16
N GLY A 151 3.77 -0.17 -10.02
CA GLY A 151 3.96 1.01 -10.87
C GLY A 151 5.15 1.87 -10.47
N ASN A 152 5.01 3.17 -10.66
CA ASN A 152 6.07 4.17 -10.44
C ASN A 152 6.11 4.67 -8.99
N TYR A 153 7.22 5.31 -8.61
CA TYR A 153 7.39 6.01 -7.31
C TYR A 153 7.19 5.12 -6.08
N ILE A 154 7.59 3.85 -6.19
CA ILE A 154 7.55 2.91 -5.07
C ILE A 154 8.50 3.38 -3.97
N GLY A 155 7.99 3.53 -2.75
CA GLY A 155 8.77 3.94 -1.58
C GLY A 155 9.33 5.36 -1.69
N GLU A 156 8.67 6.25 -2.43
CA GLU A 156 9.05 7.67 -2.43
C GLU A 156 9.05 8.22 -0.99
N LYS A 157 10.14 8.88 -0.59
CA LYS A 157 10.40 9.40 0.76
C LYS A 157 10.27 8.36 1.88
N MET A 158 10.38 7.07 1.57
CA MET A 158 10.35 5.99 2.57
C MET A 158 11.45 6.20 3.61
N ASN A 159 11.09 6.05 4.88
CA ASN A 159 11.93 6.29 6.05
C ASN A 159 11.94 5.10 7.02
N GLY A 160 11.62 3.91 6.52
CA GLY A 160 11.66 2.65 7.25
C GLY A 160 10.60 1.67 6.74
N GLY A 161 10.67 0.43 7.23
CA GLY A 161 9.83 -0.67 6.76
C GLY A 161 10.43 -1.46 5.59
N GLU A 162 9.62 -2.35 5.01
CA GLU A 162 10.03 -3.26 3.95
C GLU A 162 8.96 -3.33 2.84
N ILE A 163 9.38 -3.17 1.58
CA ILE A 163 8.53 -3.38 0.40
C ILE A 163 9.16 -4.48 -0.45
N ILE A 164 8.42 -5.56 -0.71
CA ILE A 164 8.84 -6.68 -1.56
C ILE A 164 7.92 -6.78 -2.76
N ILE A 165 8.49 -6.72 -3.97
CA ILE A 165 7.78 -6.88 -5.24
C ILE A 165 8.35 -8.11 -5.95
N LYS A 166 7.52 -9.14 -6.13
CA LYS A 166 7.94 -10.39 -6.79
C LYS A 166 8.00 -10.26 -8.32
N GLY A 167 7.30 -9.28 -8.91
CA GLY A 167 7.37 -8.94 -10.32
C GLY A 167 8.29 -7.76 -10.62
N ASN A 168 7.95 -6.99 -11.65
CA ASN A 168 8.63 -5.76 -12.05
C ASN A 168 8.09 -4.54 -11.28
N ALA A 169 8.89 -3.47 -11.24
CA ALA A 169 8.44 -2.15 -10.82
C ALA A 169 8.58 -1.13 -11.95
N GLY A 170 7.93 0.02 -11.84
CA GLY A 170 8.09 1.14 -12.77
C GLY A 170 9.35 1.98 -12.49
N ASP A 171 9.27 3.25 -12.86
CA ASP A 171 10.31 4.25 -12.66
C ASP A 171 10.28 4.87 -11.25
N PHE A 172 11.38 5.52 -10.90
CA PHE A 172 11.55 6.37 -9.71
C PHE A 172 11.41 5.64 -8.37
N VAL A 173 11.82 4.36 -8.34
CA VAL A 173 11.83 3.56 -7.10
C VAL A 173 12.78 4.17 -6.07
N GLY A 174 12.29 4.36 -4.84
CA GLY A 174 13.07 4.88 -3.72
C GLY A 174 13.51 6.33 -3.88
N THR A 175 12.77 7.13 -4.66
CA THR A 175 13.04 8.57 -4.79
C THR A 175 12.97 9.23 -3.42
N GLU A 176 13.97 10.02 -3.04
CA GLU A 176 14.12 10.67 -1.73
C GLU A 176 14.10 9.71 -0.52
N MET A 177 14.31 8.40 -0.73
CA MET A 177 14.32 7.39 0.33
C MET A 177 15.44 7.68 1.35
N ARG A 178 15.12 7.54 2.64
CA ARG A 178 16.02 7.83 3.76
C ARG A 178 16.36 6.60 4.62
N ALA A 179 15.44 5.63 4.68
CA ALA A 179 15.65 4.37 5.39
C ALA A 179 14.64 3.32 4.91
N GLY A 180 14.82 2.07 5.34
CA GLY A 180 14.00 0.93 4.94
C GLY A 180 14.64 0.07 3.86
N VAL A 181 13.91 -0.94 3.40
CA VAL A 181 14.36 -1.87 2.37
C VAL A 181 13.30 -2.02 1.28
N ILE A 182 13.72 -1.89 0.01
CA ILE A 182 12.89 -2.22 -1.16
C ILE A 182 13.57 -3.38 -1.89
N GLU A 183 12.84 -4.47 -2.11
CA GLU A 183 13.31 -5.64 -2.85
C GLU A 183 12.43 -5.90 -4.08
N ILE A 184 13.03 -5.97 -5.26
CA ILE A 184 12.36 -6.21 -6.55
C ILE A 184 12.96 -7.46 -7.19
N HIS A 185 12.12 -8.45 -7.49
CA HIS A 185 12.57 -9.71 -8.10
C HIS A 185 12.57 -9.68 -9.63
N GLY A 186 11.86 -8.73 -10.24
CA GLY A 186 11.95 -8.41 -11.65
C GLY A 186 12.91 -7.25 -11.93
N SER A 187 12.60 -6.50 -12.99
CA SER A 187 13.30 -5.28 -13.39
C SER A 187 12.54 -4.03 -12.96
N CYS A 188 13.22 -2.89 -12.92
CA CYS A 188 12.61 -1.58 -12.77
C CYS A 188 13.27 -0.56 -13.69
N GLY A 189 12.73 0.66 -13.76
CA GLY A 189 13.35 1.75 -14.49
C GLY A 189 14.33 2.53 -13.61
N PHE A 190 14.22 3.86 -13.61
CA PHE A 190 15.10 4.72 -12.81
C PHE A 190 14.95 4.47 -11.30
N VAL A 191 16.07 4.48 -10.57
CA VAL A 191 16.10 4.15 -9.14
C VAL A 191 16.95 5.13 -8.33
N GLY A 192 16.48 5.45 -7.13
CA GLY A 192 17.23 6.13 -6.06
C GLY A 192 17.47 7.62 -6.26
N GLY A 193 16.65 8.32 -7.03
CA GLY A 193 16.75 9.77 -7.19
C GLY A 193 16.71 10.50 -5.85
N ASP A 194 17.71 11.32 -5.55
CA ASP A 194 17.84 12.02 -4.27
C ASP A 194 17.80 11.10 -3.02
N MET A 195 18.15 9.81 -3.19
CA MET A 195 18.18 8.84 -2.09
C MET A 195 19.25 9.22 -1.06
N ARG A 196 18.84 9.37 0.20
CA ARG A 196 19.72 9.72 1.33
C ARG A 196 20.16 8.50 2.15
N GLY A 197 19.37 7.43 2.17
CA GLY A 197 19.65 6.24 2.96
C GLY A 197 18.69 5.09 2.64
N GLY A 198 18.85 3.95 3.32
CA GLY A 198 18.11 2.72 3.03
C GLY A 198 18.79 1.82 2.01
N GLU A 199 18.11 0.74 1.65
CA GLU A 199 18.65 -0.27 0.73
C GLU A 199 17.62 -0.67 -0.33
N ILE A 200 18.03 -0.66 -1.60
CA ILE A 200 17.23 -1.12 -2.75
C ILE A 200 17.96 -2.30 -3.39
N ARG A 201 17.24 -3.43 -3.52
CA ARG A 201 17.77 -4.71 -3.98
C ARG A 201 17.00 -5.18 -5.21
N ILE A 202 17.67 -5.37 -6.34
CA ILE A 202 16.99 -5.64 -7.62
C ILE A 202 17.62 -6.87 -8.29
N LYS A 203 16.83 -7.90 -8.63
CA LYS A 203 17.33 -9.09 -9.34
C LYS A 203 17.46 -8.86 -10.85
N GLY A 204 16.55 -8.09 -11.45
CA GLY A 204 16.55 -7.78 -12.88
C GLY A 204 17.43 -6.58 -13.25
N SER A 205 17.10 -5.93 -14.38
CA SER A 205 17.77 -4.71 -14.82
C SER A 205 17.15 -3.46 -14.18
N PHE A 206 17.93 -2.39 -14.12
CA PHE A 206 17.49 -1.06 -13.68
C PHE A 206 18.35 0.05 -14.27
N ASP A 207 17.80 1.26 -14.30
CA ASP A 207 18.49 2.45 -14.78
C ASP A 207 19.04 3.25 -13.59
N LEU A 208 20.37 3.30 -13.48
CA LEU A 208 21.04 4.02 -12.41
C LEU A 208 21.23 5.49 -12.78
N LEU A 209 21.00 6.37 -11.80
CA LEU A 209 21.33 7.79 -11.95
C LEU A 209 22.86 8.04 -11.91
N PRO A 210 23.36 9.05 -12.65
CA PRO A 210 24.79 9.33 -12.73
C PRO A 210 25.40 9.83 -11.42
N SER A 211 24.57 10.15 -10.41
CA SER A 211 24.99 10.62 -9.09
C SER A 211 25.45 9.49 -8.14
N PHE A 212 25.38 8.23 -8.55
CA PHE A 212 25.78 7.09 -7.73
C PHE A 212 27.23 6.66 -7.96
N ARG A 213 27.91 6.25 -6.87
CA ARG A 213 29.28 5.71 -6.93
C ARG A 213 29.27 4.19 -6.82
N LYS A 214 30.05 3.52 -7.68
CA LYS A 214 30.25 2.07 -7.59
C LYS A 214 31.20 1.71 -6.44
N THR A 215 30.83 0.71 -5.64
CA THR A 215 31.60 0.17 -4.52
C THR A 215 31.51 -1.37 -4.50
N GLU A 216 32.20 -2.02 -3.56
CA GLU A 216 32.07 -3.48 -3.34
C GLU A 216 30.66 -3.90 -2.88
N LYS A 217 29.91 -2.99 -2.24
CA LYS A 217 28.55 -3.27 -1.71
C LYS A 217 27.43 -3.05 -2.74
N GLY A 218 27.79 -2.59 -3.94
CA GLY A 218 26.85 -2.07 -4.95
C GLY A 218 27.09 -0.59 -5.22
N TRP A 219 26.04 0.12 -5.61
CA TRP A 219 26.05 1.55 -5.88
C TRP A 219 25.61 2.31 -4.65
N VAL A 220 26.44 3.24 -4.17
CA VAL A 220 26.24 3.92 -2.89
C VAL A 220 26.06 5.42 -3.09
N GLY A 221 24.96 5.90 -2.51
CA GLY A 221 24.58 7.29 -2.33
C GLY A 221 24.02 7.95 -3.58
N ASP A 222 23.23 9.01 -3.40
CA ASP A 222 23.22 10.11 -4.36
C ASP A 222 24.19 11.18 -3.84
N VAL A 223 25.32 11.38 -4.54
CA VAL A 223 26.38 12.30 -4.08
C VAL A 223 25.93 13.76 -4.02
N ASN A 224 24.92 14.14 -4.81
CA ASN A 224 24.43 15.53 -4.85
C ASN A 224 23.70 15.90 -3.56
N VAL A 225 23.07 14.92 -2.90
CA VAL A 225 22.37 15.09 -1.62
C VAL A 225 23.13 14.51 -0.43
N LYS A 226 24.41 14.14 -0.62
CA LYS A 226 25.26 13.46 0.38
C LYS A 226 24.61 12.18 0.93
N GLY A 227 23.89 11.46 0.08
CA GLY A 227 23.24 10.23 0.46
C GLY A 227 24.21 9.08 0.69
N GLU A 228 23.80 8.14 1.53
CA GLU A 228 24.53 6.90 1.85
C GLU A 228 23.70 5.64 1.57
N GLY A 229 22.57 5.80 0.88
CA GLY A 229 21.70 4.70 0.47
C GLY A 229 22.42 3.72 -0.45
N ILE A 230 22.03 2.44 -0.42
CA ILE A 230 22.68 1.39 -1.20
C ILE A 230 21.69 0.83 -2.22
N ILE A 231 22.06 0.86 -3.49
CA ILE A 231 21.39 0.10 -4.55
C ILE A 231 22.30 -1.08 -4.89
N LYS A 232 21.76 -2.29 -5.02
CA LYS A 232 22.56 -3.44 -5.45
C LYS A 232 21.73 -4.45 -6.23
N SER A 233 22.43 -5.18 -7.10
CA SER A 233 21.88 -6.36 -7.74
C SER A 233 21.83 -7.53 -6.74
N LEU A 234 20.77 -8.33 -6.82
CA LEU A 234 20.60 -9.59 -6.06
C LEU A 234 21.12 -10.81 -6.81
#